data_AF-A0A7H1N6Y7-F1
#
_entry.id   AF-A0A7H1N6Y7-F1
#
_cell.length_a   1.000
_cell.length_b   1.000
_cell.length_c   1.000
_cell.angle_alpha   90.00
_cell.angle_beta   90.00
_cell.angle_gamma   90.00
#
_symmetry.space_group_name_H-M   'P 1'
#
loop_
_entity.id
_entity.type
_entity.pdbx_description
1 polymer ?
#
loop_
_entity_poly.entity_id
_entity_poly.type
_entity_poly.pdbx_seq_one_letter_code
_entity_poly.pdbx_strand_id
1 'polypeptide(L)'
;MTEAFKRLALARTDARDPRVRRRRVWIQDLYEEAVRDFLIRLQRRERVFFAATPLRRKEVKTLRLEPALWTQVKEISARFDVSVGTVVRTACSEFLEANGITLDRS
;
A
#
# COMPACT_ATOMS: atom_id res chain seq x y z
N MET A 1 -4.19 -9.66 -2.12
CA MET A 1 -4.00 -8.22 -1.84
C MET A 1 -5.30 -7.41 -1.91
N THR A 2 -6.01 -7.35 -3.06
CA THR A 2 -7.26 -6.56 -3.17
C THR A 2 -8.36 -6.95 -2.17
N GLU A 3 -8.52 -8.24 -1.88
CA GLU A 3 -9.52 -8.71 -0.91
C GLU A 3 -9.18 -8.31 0.54
N ALA A 4 -7.89 -8.32 0.90
CA ALA A 4 -7.41 -7.84 2.18
C ALA A 4 -7.71 -6.35 2.37
N PHE A 5 -7.45 -5.53 1.36
CA PHE A 5 -7.80 -4.10 1.38
C PHE A 5 -9.32 -3.85 1.42
N LYS A 6 -10.14 -4.68 0.76
CA LYS A 6 -11.61 -4.60 0.89
C LYS A 6 -12.05 -4.86 2.34
N ARG A 7 -11.52 -5.90 2.98
CA ARG A 7 -11.82 -6.22 4.38
C ARG A 7 -11.42 -5.07 5.30
N LEU A 8 -10.24 -4.49 5.09
CA LEU A 8 -9.78 -3.32 5.86
C LEU A 8 -10.67 -2.09 5.63
N ALA A 9 -11.05 -1.82 4.38
CA ALA A 9 -11.93 -0.71 4.04
C ALA A 9 -13.32 -0.84 4.69
N LEU A 10 -13.89 -2.05 4.71
CA LEU A 10 -15.14 -2.33 5.39
C LEU A 10 -14.99 -2.14 6.90
N ALA A 11 -13.98 -2.78 7.52
CA ALA A 11 -13.75 -2.65 8.96
C ALA A 11 -13.55 -1.19 9.41
N ARG A 12 -12.79 -0.39 8.66
CA ARG A 12 -12.60 1.05 8.96
C ARG A 12 -13.85 1.90 8.69
N THR A 13 -14.70 1.48 7.76
CA THR A 13 -15.99 2.14 7.52
C THR A 13 -16.95 1.84 8.67
N ASP A 14 -17.00 0.59 9.13
CA ASP A 14 -17.88 0.13 10.21
C ASP A 14 -17.44 0.68 11.59
N ALA A 15 -16.13 0.86 11.79
CA ALA A 15 -15.57 1.48 13.00
C ALA A 15 -15.76 3.00 13.08
N ARG A 16 -16.26 3.65 12.02
CA ARG A 16 -16.53 5.10 12.02
C ARG A 16 -17.93 5.40 12.55
N ASP A 17 -18.04 6.51 13.28
CA ASP A 17 -19.29 6.96 13.89
C ASP A 17 -20.42 7.04 12.83
N PRO A 18 -21.53 6.29 12.99
CA PRO A 18 -22.65 6.28 12.05
C PRO A 18 -23.33 7.64 11.87
N ARG A 19 -23.06 8.62 12.74
CA ARG A 19 -23.56 10.01 12.63
C ARG A 19 -22.85 10.80 11.53
N VAL A 20 -21.66 10.36 11.09
CA VAL A 20 -20.90 11.00 10.02
C VAL A 20 -21.31 10.39 8.68
N ARG A 21 -22.43 10.88 8.11
CA ARG A 21 -23.07 10.44 6.84
C ARG A 21 -22.16 10.34 5.61
N ARG A 22 -20.93 10.85 5.68
CA ARG A 22 -19.95 10.80 4.58
C ARG A 22 -18.62 10.31 5.11
N ARG A 23 -18.30 9.04 4.88
CA ARG A 23 -17.00 8.59 4.35
C ARG A 23 -16.92 7.07 4.46
N ARG A 24 -17.44 6.39 3.43
CA ARG A 24 -16.93 5.07 3.06
C ARG A 24 -15.44 5.23 2.82
N VAL A 25 -14.62 4.40 3.46
CA VAL A 25 -13.19 4.33 3.18
C VAL A 25 -13.03 3.61 1.85
N TRP A 26 -12.42 4.25 0.86
CA TRP A 26 -12.20 3.61 -0.43
C TRP A 26 -10.88 2.85 -0.40
N ILE A 27 -10.84 1.75 -1.15
CA ILE A 27 -9.62 0.95 -1.32
C ILE A 27 -8.48 1.81 -1.88
N GLN A 28 -8.81 2.76 -2.75
CA GLN A 28 -7.85 3.70 -3.33
C GLN A 28 -7.18 4.58 -2.26
N ASP A 29 -7.95 5.08 -1.29
CA ASP A 29 -7.42 5.88 -0.17
C ASP A 29 -6.43 5.06 0.66
N LEU A 30 -6.75 3.77 0.89
CA LEU A 30 -5.88 2.87 1.63
C LEU A 30 -4.58 2.53 0.89
N TYR A 31 -4.60 2.47 -0.45
CA TYR A 31 -3.37 2.29 -1.22
C TYR A 31 -2.45 3.51 -1.11
N GLU A 32 -3.00 4.72 -1.20
CA GLU A 32 -2.22 5.94 -1.04
C GLU A 32 -1.69 6.09 0.39
N GLU A 33 -2.50 5.74 1.40
CA GLU A 33 -2.09 5.70 2.79
C GLU A 33 -0.92 4.72 3.01
N ALA A 34 -1.01 3.51 2.46
CA ALA A 34 0.06 2.52 2.54
C ALA A 34 1.38 3.01 1.92
N VAL A 35 1.30 3.62 0.73
CA VAL A 35 2.49 4.17 0.06
C VAL A 35 3.07 5.33 0.86
N ARG A 36 2.24 6.22 1.39
CA ARG A 36 2.67 7.37 2.19
C ARG A 36 3.35 6.93 3.48
N ASP A 37 2.75 5.98 4.20
CA ASP A 37 3.33 5.42 5.44
C ASP A 37 4.70 4.80 5.18
N PHE A 38 4.81 3.99 4.13
CA PHE A 38 6.06 3.39 3.71
C PHE A 38 7.16 4.41 3.37
N LEU A 39 6.82 5.48 2.63
CA LEU A 39 7.75 6.55 2.32
C LEU A 39 8.21 7.30 3.59
N ILE A 40 7.33 7.54 4.54
CA ILE A 40 7.68 8.16 5.84
C ILE A 40 8.65 7.28 6.62
N ARG A 41 8.43 5.96 6.65
CA ARG A 41 9.34 5.00 7.32
C ARG A 41 10.72 4.98 6.66
N LEU A 42 10.78 5.04 5.33
CA LEU A 42 12.04 5.18 4.59
C LEU A 42 12.77 6.50 4.91
N GLN A 43 12.04 7.61 5.04
CA GLN A 43 12.62 8.90 5.45
C GLN A 43 13.19 8.85 6.87
N ARG A 44 12.56 8.10 7.77
CA ARG A 44 13.04 7.83 9.14
C ARG A 44 14.23 6.86 9.18
N ARG A 45 14.75 6.43 8.02
CA ARG A 45 15.85 5.46 7.88
C ARG A 45 15.56 4.12 8.55
N GLU A 46 14.29 3.73 8.63
CA GLU A 46 13.92 2.39 9.07
C GLU A 46 14.46 1.35 8.07
N ARG A 47 14.86 0.19 8.59
CA ARG A 47 15.27 -0.93 7.73
C ARG A 47 14.03 -1.49 7.05
N VAL A 48 14.04 -1.42 5.72
CA VAL A 48 12.97 -1.95 4.86
C VAL A 48 13.54 -3.07 4.01
N PHE A 49 12.81 -4.17 3.93
CA PHE A 49 13.14 -5.29 3.06
C PHE A 49 12.16 -5.33 1.90
N PHE A 50 12.63 -5.05 0.69
CA PHE A 50 11.81 -5.21 -0.50
C PHE A 50 11.53 -6.70 -0.71
N ALA A 51 10.26 -7.08 -0.65
CA ALA A 51 9.87 -8.46 -0.85
C ALA A 51 10.24 -8.89 -2.28
N ALA A 52 11.16 -9.85 -2.40
CA ALA A 52 11.51 -10.46 -3.68
C ALA A 52 10.26 -11.16 -4.24
N THR A 53 9.58 -10.52 -5.17
CA THR A 53 8.41 -11.12 -5.83
C THR A 53 8.84 -11.58 -7.21
N PRO A 54 8.72 -12.88 -7.55
CA PRO A 54 8.94 -13.32 -8.91
C PRO A 54 7.96 -12.58 -9.83
N LEU A 55 8.46 -12.03 -10.94
CA LEU A 55 7.71 -11.32 -11.98
C LEU A 55 6.70 -12.24 -12.69
N ARG A 56 5.72 -12.81 -11.98
CA ARG A 56 4.61 -13.49 -12.61
C ARG A 56 3.65 -12.43 -13.15
N ARG A 57 3.62 -12.40 -14.47
CA ARG A 57 2.87 -11.50 -15.37
C ARG A 57 1.40 -11.28 -14.94
N LYS A 58 0.92 -10.06 -15.28
CA LYS A 58 -0.50 -9.65 -15.47
C LYS A 58 -1.37 -9.33 -14.24
N GLU A 59 -0.84 -8.60 -13.26
CA GLU A 59 -1.69 -7.67 -12.51
C GLU A 59 -1.19 -6.24 -12.70
N VAL A 60 -1.36 -5.71 -13.93
CA VAL A 60 -1.32 -4.26 -14.15
C VAL A 60 -2.69 -3.73 -13.73
N LYS A 61 -2.92 -3.65 -12.41
CA LYS A 61 -3.98 -2.77 -11.93
C LYS A 61 -3.41 -1.37 -12.00
N THR A 62 -4.04 -0.50 -12.78
CA THR A 62 -3.68 0.90 -12.88
C THR A 62 -3.90 1.54 -11.51
N LEU A 63 -2.87 1.49 -10.66
CA LEU A 63 -2.88 2.19 -9.40
C LEU A 63 -2.76 3.67 -9.72
N ARG A 64 -3.79 4.44 -9.39
CA ARG A 64 -3.68 5.90 -9.39
C ARG A 64 -3.00 6.27 -8.07
N LEU A 65 -2.00 7.13 -8.12
CA LEU A 65 -1.44 7.77 -6.94
C LEU A 65 -1.38 9.25 -7.28
N GLU A 66 -1.42 10.10 -6.26
CA GLU A 66 -1.10 11.51 -6.43
C GLU A 66 0.26 11.68 -7.15
N PRO A 67 0.40 12.65 -8.08
CA PRO A 67 1.64 12.82 -8.85
C PRO A 67 2.90 12.95 -7.98
N ALA A 68 2.80 13.62 -6.83
CA ALA A 68 3.90 13.76 -5.89
C ALA A 68 4.35 12.44 -5.26
N LEU A 69 3.41 11.54 -4.97
CA LEU A 69 3.72 10.18 -4.50
C LEU A 69 4.38 9.37 -5.61
N TRP A 70 3.90 9.50 -6.85
CA TRP A 70 4.52 8.83 -8.00
C TRP A 70 5.98 9.21 -8.21
N THR A 71 6.32 10.48 -8.06
CA THR A 71 7.72 10.95 -8.15
C THR A 71 8.58 10.30 -7.07
N GLN A 72 8.13 10.34 -5.80
CA GLN A 72 8.87 9.73 -4.69
C GLN A 72 9.05 8.21 -4.87
N VAL A 73 8.01 7.49 -5.31
CA VAL A 73 8.11 6.06 -5.57
C VAL A 73 9.13 5.74 -6.66
N LYS A 74 9.21 6.57 -7.72
CA LYS A 74 10.23 6.42 -8.77
C LYS A 74 11.64 6.68 -8.25
N GLU A 75 11.82 7.68 -7.40
CA GLU A 75 13.11 7.95 -6.75
C GLU A 75 13.56 6.77 -5.88
N ILE A 76 12.66 6.18 -5.10
CA ILE A 76 12.95 4.97 -4.31
C ILE A 76 13.26 3.79 -5.21
N SER A 77 12.47 3.57 -6.27
CA SER A 77 12.71 2.52 -7.27
C SER A 77 14.13 2.61 -7.85
N ALA A 78 14.57 3.80 -8.24
CA ALA A 78 15.93 4.02 -8.74
C ALA A 78 17.00 3.85 -7.65
N ARG A 79 16.76 4.37 -6.44
CA ARG A 79 17.71 4.32 -5.32
C ARG A 79 18.02 2.90 -4.86
N PHE A 80 17.02 2.03 -4.87
CA PHE A 80 17.13 0.65 -4.35
C PHE A 80 17.24 -0.40 -5.47
N ASP A 81 17.34 0.02 -6.74
CA ASP A 81 17.40 -0.85 -7.92
C ASP A 81 16.28 -1.91 -7.95
N VAL A 82 15.05 -1.47 -7.69
CA VAL A 82 13.85 -2.32 -7.70
C VAL A 82 12.78 -1.72 -8.58
N SER A 83 11.87 -2.55 -9.11
CA SER A 83 10.75 -2.02 -9.89
C SER A 83 9.80 -1.18 -9.03
N VAL A 84 9.17 -0.15 -9.62
CA VAL A 84 8.11 0.62 -8.94
C VAL A 84 7.00 -0.30 -8.41
N GLY A 85 6.64 -1.34 -9.16
CA GLY A 85 5.65 -2.33 -8.72
C GLY A 85 6.07 -3.05 -7.43
N THR A 86 7.36 -3.33 -7.26
CA THR A 86 7.93 -3.92 -6.04
C THR A 86 7.80 -2.97 -4.87
N VAL A 87 8.12 -1.69 -5.05
CA VAL A 87 7.99 -0.66 -4.01
C VAL A 87 6.55 -0.58 -3.51
N VAL A 88 5.60 -0.44 -4.44
CA VAL A 88 4.16 -0.33 -4.13
C VAL A 88 3.65 -1.61 -3.44
N ARG A 89 4.01 -2.79 -3.93
CA ARG A 89 3.58 -4.07 -3.32
C ARG A 89 4.14 -4.23 -1.91
N THR A 90 5.40 -3.87 -1.70
CA THR A 90 6.04 -3.92 -0.39
C THR A 90 5.30 -3.01 0.58
N ALA A 91 5.07 -1.74 0.19
CA ALA A 91 4.29 -0.79 0.98
C ALA A 91 2.89 -1.34 1.35
N CYS A 92 2.19 -1.91 0.38
CA CYS A 92 0.86 -2.49 0.60
C CYS A 92 0.88 -3.70 1.53
N SER A 93 1.89 -4.57 1.39
CA SER A 93 2.02 -5.77 2.23
C SER A 93 2.31 -5.39 3.67
N GLU A 94 3.32 -4.53 3.89
CA GLU A 94 3.69 -4.08 5.24
C GLU A 94 2.54 -3.32 5.92
N PHE A 95 1.81 -2.50 5.16
CA PHE A 95 0.65 -1.80 5.71
C PHE A 95 -0.46 -2.76 6.15
N LEU A 96 -0.76 -3.79 5.36
CA LEU A 96 -1.75 -4.80 5.74
C LEU A 96 -1.30 -5.59 6.97
N GLU A 97 -0.03 -5.99 7.03
CA GLU A 97 0.57 -6.68 8.17
C GLU A 97 0.50 -5.82 9.45
N ALA A 98 0.82 -4.53 9.35
CA ALA A 98 0.71 -3.57 10.46
C ALA A 98 -0.75 -3.37 10.96
N ASN A 99 -1.75 -3.62 10.09
CA ASN A 99 -3.16 -3.63 10.46
C ASN A 99 -3.66 -5.04 10.86
N GLY A 100 -2.76 -6.00 11.12
CA GLY A 100 -3.09 -7.35 11.56
C GLY A 100 -3.61 -8.29 10.46
N ILE A 101 -3.51 -7.90 9.19
CA ILE A 101 -3.97 -8.68 8.05
C ILE A 101 -2.76 -9.39 7.43
N THR A 102 -2.59 -10.67 7.76
CA THR A 102 -1.55 -11.49 7.15
C THR A 102 -2.00 -11.92 5.75
N LEU A 103 -1.17 -11.61 4.74
CA LEU A 103 -1.35 -12.13 3.40
C LEU A 103 -0.80 -13.56 3.40
N ASP A 104 -1.70 -14.55 3.38
CA ASP A 104 -1.31 -15.95 3.27
C ASP A 104 -0.45 -16.13 2.01
N ARG A 105 0.81 -16.55 2.20
CA ARG A 105 1.78 -16.77 1.12
C ARG A 105 1.56 -18.17 0.55
N SER A 106 0.36 -18.41 0.03
CA SER A 106 -0.01 -19.66 -0.65
C SER A 106 0.47 -19.66 -2.10
#